data_AF-A0A418RF99-F1
#
_entry.id   AF-A0A418RF99-F1
#
_cell.length_a   1.000
_cell.length_b   1.000
_cell.length_c   1.000
_cell.angle_alpha   90.00
_cell.angle_beta   90.00
_cell.angle_gamma   90.00
#
_symmetry.space_group_name_H-M   'P 1'
#
loop_
_entity.id
_entity.type
_entity.pdbx_description
1 polymer ?
#
loop_
_entity_poly.entity_id
_entity_poly.type
_entity_poly.pdbx_seq_one_letter_code
_entity_poly.pdbx_strand_id
1 'polypeptide(L)'
;MVNYAFDLAIWTVLFFITGMYKPQWPLFFMKKPDRFLILIISTILVMITFTLYGEGNRRAKQELTKQSVITQAAEMAPVPVPVPAPTPVQTTKPH
;
A
#
# COMPACT_ATOMS: atom_id res chain seq x y z
N MET A 1 5.55 0.22 1.49
CA MET A 1 5.46 -0.15 2.93
C MET A 1 4.62 -1.39 3.14
N VAL A 2 3.41 -1.48 2.56
CA VAL A 2 2.52 -2.65 2.72
C VAL A 2 3.14 -3.96 2.21
N ASN A 3 3.85 -3.95 1.08
CA ASN A 3 4.52 -5.15 0.55
C ASN A 3 5.54 -5.72 1.55
N TYR A 4 6.35 -4.86 2.18
CA TYR A 4 7.31 -5.30 3.20
C TYR A 4 6.64 -5.89 4.44
N ALA A 5 5.47 -5.35 4.84
CA ALA A 5 4.70 -5.94 5.93
C ALA A 5 4.17 -7.35 5.56
N PHE A 6 3.83 -7.57 4.28
CA PHE A 6 3.38 -8.86 3.79
C PHE A 6 4.52 -9.89 3.76
N ASP A 7 5.70 -9.50 3.26
CA ASP A 7 6.89 -10.35 3.30
C ASP A 7 7.28 -10.68 4.75
N LEU A 8 7.24 -9.70 5.65
CA LEU A 8 7.50 -9.90 7.08
C LEU A 8 6.51 -10.87 7.72
N ALA A 9 5.23 -10.81 7.33
CA ALA A 9 4.21 -11.73 7.80
C ALA A 9 4.52 -13.18 7.36
N ILE A 10 4.89 -13.37 6.09
CA ILE A 10 5.27 -14.69 5.56
C ILE A 10 6.51 -15.22 6.30
N TRP A 11 7.55 -14.40 6.47
CA TRP A 11 8.74 -14.77 7.22
C TRP A 11 8.43 -15.12 8.68
N THR A 12 7.53 -14.38 9.31
CA THR A 12 7.08 -14.63 10.69
C THR A 12 6.37 -15.98 10.81
N VAL A 13 5.49 -16.31 9.87
CA VAL A 13 4.80 -17.61 9.84
C VAL A 13 5.79 -18.75 9.59
N LEU A 14 6.72 -18.58 8.63
CA LEU A 14 7.76 -19.58 8.36
C LEU A 14 8.66 -19.80 9.57
N PHE A 15 9.11 -18.72 10.22
CA PHE A 15 9.89 -18.75 11.46
C PHE A 15 9.14 -19.50 12.57
N PHE A 16 7.85 -19.22 12.73
CA PHE A 16 7.03 -19.87 13.76
C PHE A 16 6.86 -21.37 13.49
N ILE A 17 6.52 -21.76 12.25
CA ILE A 17 6.35 -23.16 11.86
C ILE A 17 7.68 -23.92 12.01
N THR A 18 8.77 -23.39 11.45
CA THR A 18 10.09 -24.02 11.52
C THR A 18 10.61 -24.08 12.96
N GLY A 19 10.39 -23.04 13.76
CA GLY A 19 10.72 -23.02 15.19
C GLY A 19 9.94 -24.04 15.99
N MET A 20 8.63 -24.15 15.78
CA MET A 20 7.82 -25.15 16.47
C MET A 20 8.19 -26.59 16.08
N TYR A 21 8.48 -26.84 14.80
CA TYR A 21 8.89 -28.17 14.33
C TYR A 21 10.28 -28.55 14.85
N LYS A 22 11.24 -27.62 14.79
CA LYS A 22 12.61 -27.83 15.28
C LYS A 22 13.15 -26.54 15.90
N PRO A 23 13.11 -26.40 17.23
CA PRO A 23 13.40 -25.12 17.89
C PRO A 23 14.84 -24.66 17.72
N GLN A 24 15.77 -25.58 17.48
CA GLN A 24 17.17 -25.24 17.19
C GLN A 24 17.37 -24.57 15.84
N TRP A 25 16.39 -24.56 14.93
CA TRP A 25 16.59 -23.97 13.61
C TRP A 25 16.62 -22.43 13.68
N PRO A 26 15.58 -21.76 14.23
CA PRO A 26 15.66 -20.32 14.48
C PRO A 26 16.58 -19.95 15.65
N LEU A 27 16.68 -20.80 16.67
CA LEU A 27 17.53 -20.58 17.85
C LEU A 27 18.80 -21.45 17.78
N PHE A 28 19.46 -21.48 16.62
CA PHE A 28 20.65 -22.32 16.37
C PHE A 28 21.84 -22.02 17.27
N PHE A 29 21.83 -20.85 17.90
CA PHE A 29 22.87 -20.39 18.82
C PHE A 29 22.68 -20.87 20.27
N MET A 30 21.54 -21.49 20.62
CA MET A 30 21.25 -21.98 21.97
C MET A 30 21.49 -23.49 22.12
N LYS A 31 22.14 -23.88 23.24
CA LYS A 31 22.38 -25.30 23.58
C LYS A 31 21.12 -26.09 23.91
N LYS A 32 20.10 -25.43 24.49
CA LYS A 32 18.81 -26.03 24.83
C LYS A 32 17.67 -25.08 24.43
N PRO A 33 17.33 -25.02 23.13
CA PRO A 33 16.26 -24.17 22.64
C PRO A 33 14.91 -24.78 23.05
N ASP A 34 14.14 -24.04 23.84
CA ASP A 34 12.80 -24.43 24.25
C ASP A 34 11.74 -23.89 23.27
N ARG A 35 10.70 -24.67 23.02
CA ARG A 35 9.56 -24.29 22.18
C ARG A 35 8.81 -23.09 22.76
N PHE A 36 8.84 -22.93 24.09
CA PHE A 36 8.21 -21.80 24.77
C PHE A 36 8.85 -20.46 24.39
N LEU A 37 10.17 -20.42 24.20
CA LEU A 37 10.88 -19.22 23.75
C LEU A 37 10.46 -18.79 22.34
N ILE A 38 10.24 -19.76 21.45
CA ILE A 38 9.76 -19.48 20.09
C ILE A 38 8.38 -18.88 20.12
N LEU A 39 7.49 -19.36 21.01
CA LEU A 39 6.16 -18.79 21.21
C LEU A 39 6.20 -17.32 21.65
N ILE A 40 7.12 -16.99 22.58
CA ILE A 40 7.30 -15.60 23.04
C ILE A 40 7.79 -14.72 21.88
N ILE A 41 8.84 -15.16 21.19
CA ILE A 41 9.44 -14.40 20.09
C ILE A 41 8.43 -14.23 18.93
N SER A 42 7.68 -15.28 18.59
CA SER A 42 6.66 -15.22 17.54
C SER A 42 5.53 -14.27 17.90
N THR A 43 5.10 -14.23 19.17
CA THR A 43 4.07 -13.28 19.62
C THR A 43 4.51 -11.84 19.40
N ILE A 44 5.78 -11.53 19.71
CA ILE A 44 6.35 -10.20 19.48
C ILE A 44 6.43 -9.88 17.98
N LEU A 45 6.91 -10.83 17.15
CA LEU A 45 6.96 -10.67 15.69
C LEU A 45 5.57 -10.42 15.08
N VAL A 46 4.55 -11.11 15.58
CA VAL A 46 3.15 -10.90 15.16
C VAL A 46 2.70 -9.48 15.53
N MET A 47 2.97 -9.01 16.74
CA MET A 47 2.64 -7.63 17.13
C MET A 47 3.34 -6.60 16.22
N ILE A 48 4.62 -6.79 15.91
CA ILE A 48 5.37 -5.89 15.01
C ILE A 48 4.73 -5.90 13.61
N THR A 49 4.40 -7.08 13.09
CA THR A 49 3.77 -7.24 11.77
C THR A 49 2.42 -6.52 11.72
N PHE A 50 1.59 -6.68 12.74
CA PHE A 50 0.28 -6.01 12.82
C PHE A 50 0.41 -4.49 12.92
N THR A 51 1.34 -3.97 13.72
CA THR A 51 1.61 -2.53 13.81
C THR A 51 2.03 -1.96 12.47
N LEU A 52 2.98 -2.62 11.79
CA LEU A 52 3.51 -2.16 10.51
C LEU A 52 2.45 -2.25 9.39
N TYR A 53 1.65 -3.32 9.39
CA TYR A 53 0.52 -3.47 8.48
C TYR A 53 -0.55 -2.40 8.70
N GLY A 54 -0.89 -2.11 9.96
CA GLY A 54 -1.84 -1.07 10.32
C GLY A 54 -1.42 0.31 9.84
N GLU A 55 -0.15 0.68 10.07
CA GLU A 55 0.40 1.94 9.56
C GLU A 55 0.43 1.98 8.03
N GLY A 56 0.86 0.90 7.39
CA GLY A 56 0.90 0.78 5.93
C GLY A 56 -0.48 0.96 5.30
N ASN A 57 -1.51 0.32 5.86
CA ASN A 57 -2.88 0.40 5.35
C ASN A 57 -3.48 1.81 5.57
N ARG A 58 -3.16 2.46 6.69
CA ARG A 58 -3.59 3.84 6.94
C ARG A 58 -3.00 4.82 5.91
N ARG A 59 -1.74 4.63 5.50
CA ARG A 59 -1.11 5.43 4.45
C ARG A 59 -1.69 5.13 3.07
N ALA A 60 -1.92 3.86 2.74
CA ALA A 60 -2.55 3.46 1.47
C ALA A 60 -3.94 4.08 1.29
N LYS A 61 -4.76 4.11 2.36
CA LYS A 61 -6.07 4.78 2.32
C LYS A 61 -5.96 6.29 2.07
N GLN A 62 -4.98 6.96 2.68
CA GLN A 62 -4.77 8.39 2.47
C GLN A 62 -4.31 8.71 1.04
N GLU A 63 -3.49 7.84 0.43
CA GLU A 63 -3.06 8.01 -0.95
C GLU A 63 -4.22 7.83 -1.92
N LEU A 64 -5.09 6.84 -1.71
CA LEU A 64 -6.32 6.66 -2.49
C LEU A 64 -7.27 7.85 -2.38
N THR A 65 -7.49 8.37 -1.17
CA THR A 65 -8.33 9.57 -0.98
C THR A 65 -7.70 10.80 -1.64
N LYS A 66 -6.37 10.97 -1.59
CA LYS A 66 -5.70 12.08 -2.28
C LYS A 66 -5.78 11.96 -3.79
N GLN A 67 -5.61 10.76 -4.35
CA GLN A 67 -5.80 10.51 -5.78
C GLN A 67 -7.24 10.76 -6.21
N SER A 68 -8.25 10.32 -5.44
CA SER A 68 -9.65 10.55 -5.81
C SER A 68 -10.00 12.04 -5.82
N VAL A 69 -9.44 12.84 -4.90
CA VAL A 69 -9.63 14.30 -4.89
C VAL A 69 -8.96 14.98 -6.09
N ILE A 70 -7.77 14.54 -6.51
CA ILE A 70 -7.09 15.08 -7.69
C ILE A 70 -7.84 14.71 -8.98
N THR A 71 -8.28 13.46 -9.13
CA THR A 71 -9.06 13.01 -10.29
C THR A 71 -10.42 13.73 -10.36
N GLN A 72 -11.10 13.90 -9.22
CA GLN A 72 -12.37 14.62 -9.16
C GLN A 72 -12.21 16.14 -9.42
N ALA A 73 -11.10 16.75 -9.00
CA ALA A 73 -10.78 18.14 -9.34
C ALA A 73 -10.43 18.32 -10.83
N ALA A 74 -9.80 17.33 -11.46
CA ALA A 74 -9.54 17.34 -12.91
C ALA A 74 -10.82 17.18 -13.74
N GLU A 75 -11.84 16.49 -13.23
CA GLU A 75 -13.13 16.28 -13.90
C GLU A 75 -14.11 17.46 -13.71
N MET A 76 -13.93 18.27 -12.66
CA MET A 76 -14.69 19.52 -12.44
C MET A 76 -14.03 20.75 -13.07
N ALA A 77 -12.89 20.61 -13.76
CA ALA A 77 -12.31 21.71 -14.50
C ALA A 77 -13.30 22.17 -15.58
N PRO A 78 -13.68 23.47 -15.63
CA PRO A 78 -14.63 23.94 -16.61
C PRO A 78 -14.00 23.72 -17.98
N VAL A 79 -14.62 22.85 -18.77
CA VAL A 79 -14.29 22.69 -20.19
C VAL A 79 -14.34 24.10 -20.79
N PRO A 80 -13.25 24.62 -21.37
CA PRO A 80 -13.26 25.95 -21.94
C PRO A 80 -14.32 25.96 -23.04
N VAL A 81 -15.43 26.65 -22.80
CA VAL A 81 -16.50 26.84 -23.77
C VAL A 81 -15.84 27.46 -25.00
N PRO A 82 -15.92 26.85 -26.19
CA PRO A 82 -15.42 27.45 -27.41
C PRO A 82 -16.17 28.77 -27.61
N VAL A 83 -15.47 29.89 -27.46
CA VAL A 83 -15.99 31.21 -27.81
C VAL A 83 -16.32 31.17 -29.31
N PRO A 84 -17.57 31.40 -29.75
CA PRO A 84 -17.90 31.42 -31.16
C PRO A 84 -17.10 32.53 -31.86
N ALA A 85 -16.25 32.15 -32.80
CA ALA A 85 -15.55 33.11 -33.64
C ALA A 85 -16.57 33.89 -34.49
N PRO A 86 -16.46 35.23 -34.59
CA PRO A 86 -17.35 36.01 -35.44
C PRO A 86 -17.20 35.58 -36.90
N THR A 87 -18.31 35.16 -37.50
CA THR A 87 -18.42 34.75 -38.91
C THR A 87 -17.91 35.86 -39.84
N PRO A 88 -16.98 35.58 -40.77
CA PRO A 88 -16.60 36.55 -41.79
C PRO A 88 -17.79 36.81 -42.72
N VAL A 89 -18.14 38.09 -42.87
CA VAL A 89 -19.16 38.58 -43.80
C VAL A 89 -18.75 38.15 -45.22
N GLN A 90 -19.55 37.32 -45.88
CA GLN A 90 -19.34 36.96 -47.28
C GLN A 90 -19.57 38.18 -48.16
N THR A 91 -18.51 38.69 -48.78
CA THR A 91 -18.56 39.68 -49.86
C THR A 91 -19.21 39.05 -51.09
N THR A 92 -20.42 39.49 -51.42
CA THR A 92 -21.07 39.21 -52.70
C THR A 92 -20.34 39.96 -53.82
N LYS A 93 -19.83 39.22 -54.82
CA LYS A 93 -19.27 39.78 -56.06
C LYS A 93 -20.34 39.73 -57.15
N PRO A 94 -20.64 40.82 -57.86
CA PRO A 94 -21.58 40.79 -58.98
C PRO A 94 -20.83 40.45 -60.26
N HIS A 95 -21.39 39.56 -61.09
CA HIS A 95 -21.28 39.64 -62.55
C HIS A 95 -22.32 38.80 -63.27
#